data_AF-A0A551YFK1-F1
#
_entry.id   AF-A0A551YFK1-F1
#
_cell.length_a   1.000
_cell.length_b   1.000
_cell.length_c   1.000
_cell.angle_alpha   90.00
_cell.angle_beta   90.00
_cell.angle_gamma   90.00
#
_symmetry.space_group_name_H-M   'P 1'
#
loop_
_entity.id
_entity.type
_entity.pdbx_description
1 polymer ?
#
loop_
_entity_poly.entity_id
_entity_poly.type
_entity_poly.pdbx_seq_one_letter_code
_entity_poly.pdbx_strand_id
1 'polypeptide(L)'
;MITIGFEKGARSALIGVLGQDDQAPILSSPVGALSFIGENSLLVAASRDLNRFWTQVEEGLEADSPLQELITQVLNRFQSPLGLNLPEDVFSWVRGEYSLALVPSSKGMEPDSVFVGERVMGVEVDSAIEHLDELARSRGYNVVNLPLLDRTVTAWTKLTTAVPGGKAQLETLVTGVHTRVDNYEIIASSVEAMGLALSAQKKPILSSGKFRQAITALPAENDGYFYVDWRQLQPVIEAKFPIVRVLELSIKPLFNNLRSLTISSQGSENSVRRGTIFFNLGVKS
;
A
#
# COMPACT_ATOMS: atom_id res chain seq x y z
N MET A 1 -14.88 -16.27 17.22
CA MET A 1 -14.92 -17.67 16.74
C MET A 1 -14.84 -17.62 15.21
N ILE A 2 -13.67 -17.88 14.64
CA ILE A 2 -13.44 -17.82 13.19
C ILE A 2 -13.81 -19.20 12.63
N THR A 3 -14.88 -19.28 11.88
CA THR A 3 -15.24 -20.50 11.15
C THR A 3 -14.43 -20.53 9.85
N ILE A 4 -13.46 -21.44 9.77
CA ILE A 4 -12.62 -21.65 8.60
C ILE A 4 -13.33 -22.69 7.70
N GLY A 5 -13.93 -22.23 6.61
CA GLY A 5 -14.52 -23.08 5.58
C GLY A 5 -13.52 -23.37 4.47
N PHE A 6 -13.25 -24.65 4.20
CA PHE A 6 -12.49 -25.11 3.04
C PHE A 6 -13.36 -24.98 1.78
N GLU A 7 -12.76 -24.47 0.70
CA GLU A 7 -13.39 -24.30 -0.64
C GLU A 7 -14.79 -23.68 -0.65
N LYS A 8 -14.89 -22.42 -0.23
CA LYS A 8 -15.89 -21.41 -0.64
C LYS A 8 -15.56 -20.14 0.14
N GLY A 9 -15.63 -18.97 -0.50
CA GLY A 9 -15.30 -17.68 0.14
C GLY A 9 -15.92 -17.58 1.53
N ALA A 10 -15.08 -17.38 2.54
CA ALA A 10 -15.53 -17.26 3.92
C ALA A 10 -15.98 -15.81 4.15
N ARG A 11 -17.26 -15.63 4.45
CA ARG A 11 -17.79 -14.36 4.96
C ARG A 11 -17.56 -14.33 6.46
N SER A 12 -16.85 -13.31 6.96
CA SER A 12 -16.61 -13.13 8.39
C SER A 12 -17.10 -11.76 8.82
N ALA A 13 -17.61 -11.67 10.05
CA ALA A 13 -17.66 -10.38 10.73
C ALA A 13 -16.21 -9.93 10.95
N LEU A 14 -15.89 -8.68 10.60
CA LEU A 14 -14.62 -8.08 10.99
C LEU A 14 -14.80 -7.60 12.44
N ILE A 15 -14.34 -8.42 13.39
CA ILE A 15 -14.37 -8.09 14.81
C ILE A 15 -13.17 -7.17 15.08
N GLY A 16 -13.42 -5.89 15.38
CA GLY A 16 -12.36 -4.93 15.68
C GLY A 16 -12.72 -3.45 15.50
N VAL A 17 -13.90 -3.15 14.94
CA VAL A 17 -14.43 -1.78 14.91
C VAL A 17 -15.85 -1.84 15.46
N LEU A 18 -16.00 -1.59 16.76
CA LEU A 18 -17.30 -1.55 17.43
C LEU A 18 -17.89 -0.14 17.26
N GLY A 19 -19.19 -0.05 16.94
CA GLY A 19 -19.95 1.19 17.06
C GLY A 19 -20.02 2.11 15.84
N GLN A 20 -20.07 1.56 14.61
CA GLN A 20 -20.33 2.39 13.43
C GLN A 20 -21.81 2.34 13.00
N ASP A 21 -22.32 3.50 12.57
CA ASP A 21 -23.58 3.62 11.85
C ASP A 21 -23.58 2.72 10.61
N ASP A 22 -24.76 2.38 10.12
CA ASP A 22 -24.89 1.62 8.87
C ASP A 22 -24.28 2.42 7.71
N GLN A 23 -23.39 1.78 6.96
CA GLN A 23 -22.68 2.36 5.82
C GLN A 23 -22.78 1.40 4.65
N ALA A 24 -23.27 1.89 3.52
CA ALA A 24 -23.27 1.13 2.27
C ALA A 24 -21.84 1.02 1.70
N PRO A 25 -21.55 -0.01 0.89
CA PRO A 25 -20.26 -0.12 0.21
C PRO A 25 -19.97 1.10 -0.67
N ILE A 26 -18.72 1.57 -0.68
CA ILE A 26 -18.33 2.81 -1.39
C ILE A 26 -17.87 2.61 -2.84
N LEU A 27 -17.61 1.37 -3.27
CA LEU A 27 -17.21 1.02 -4.64
C LEU A 27 -18.20 0.06 -5.27
N SER A 28 -18.48 0.27 -6.56
CA SER A 28 -19.18 -0.67 -7.46
C SER A 28 -18.27 -1.19 -8.58
N SER A 29 -17.06 -0.66 -8.69
CA SER A 29 -16.03 -1.07 -9.64
C SER A 29 -14.63 -0.78 -9.08
N PRO A 30 -13.56 -1.39 -9.63
CA PRO A 30 -12.19 -1.02 -9.27
C PRO A 30 -11.90 0.46 -9.54
N VAL A 31 -11.10 1.08 -8.67
CA VAL A 31 -10.69 2.49 -8.79
C VAL A 31 -9.70 2.69 -9.94
N GLY A 32 -9.75 3.86 -10.57
CA GLY A 32 -8.84 4.29 -11.64
C GLY A 32 -7.38 4.41 -11.17
N ALA A 33 -7.14 4.68 -9.89
CA ALA A 33 -5.79 4.70 -9.29
C ALA A 33 -5.00 3.38 -9.55
N LEU A 34 -5.68 2.24 -9.69
CA LEU A 34 -5.06 0.95 -10.01
C LEU A 34 -4.38 0.91 -11.39
N SER A 35 -4.66 1.86 -12.28
CA SER A 35 -3.99 1.97 -13.59
C SER A 35 -2.50 2.30 -13.48
N PHE A 36 -2.06 2.84 -12.34
CA PHE A 36 -0.66 3.16 -12.04
C PHE A 36 0.05 2.04 -11.26
N ILE A 37 -0.61 0.91 -11.03
CA ILE A 37 -0.05 -0.24 -10.32
C ILE A 37 0.22 -1.36 -11.33
N GLY A 38 1.45 -1.84 -11.42
CA GLY A 38 1.85 -2.87 -12.38
C GLY A 38 1.42 -4.29 -11.99
N GLU A 39 1.34 -5.21 -12.96
CA GLU A 39 0.90 -6.60 -12.74
C GLU A 39 1.76 -7.43 -11.76
N ASN A 40 3.00 -7.00 -11.50
CA ASN A 40 3.95 -7.68 -10.64
C ASN A 40 4.03 -7.12 -9.21
N SER A 41 3.10 -6.25 -8.82
CA SER A 41 3.01 -5.75 -7.45
C SER A 41 2.83 -6.88 -6.44
N LEU A 42 3.60 -6.81 -5.36
CA LEU A 42 3.64 -7.80 -4.28
C LEU A 42 2.47 -7.63 -3.31
N LEU A 43 2.07 -6.37 -3.11
CA LEU A 43 0.94 -5.95 -2.28
C LEU A 43 0.24 -4.81 -2.99
N VAL A 44 -1.09 -4.78 -2.93
CA VAL A 44 -1.92 -3.69 -3.45
C VAL A 44 -3.04 -3.40 -2.47
N ALA A 45 -3.16 -2.15 -2.04
CA ALA A 45 -4.32 -1.63 -1.32
C ALA A 45 -4.96 -0.53 -2.18
N ALA A 46 -6.27 -0.54 -2.39
CA ALA A 46 -6.93 0.50 -3.18
C ALA A 46 -8.39 0.71 -2.75
N SER A 47 -8.79 1.97 -2.59
CA SER A 47 -10.14 2.37 -2.18
C SER A 47 -10.39 3.85 -2.47
N ARG A 48 -11.36 4.48 -1.79
CA ARG A 48 -11.64 5.92 -1.79
C ARG A 48 -11.60 6.47 -0.38
N ASP A 49 -11.31 7.76 -0.27
CA ASP A 49 -11.35 8.56 0.97
C ASP A 49 -10.49 7.95 2.09
N LEU A 50 -9.18 7.88 1.84
CA LEU A 50 -8.20 7.38 2.81
C LEU A 50 -8.23 8.18 4.10
N ASN A 51 -8.53 9.48 4.04
CA ASN A 51 -8.71 10.28 5.26
C ASN A 51 -9.81 9.69 6.15
N ARG A 52 -11.02 9.49 5.60
CA ARG A 52 -12.13 8.91 6.38
C ARG A 52 -11.77 7.53 6.89
N PHE A 53 -11.20 6.67 6.04
CA PHE A 53 -10.80 5.32 6.44
C PHE A 53 -9.83 5.36 7.62
N TRP A 54 -8.82 6.23 7.57
CA TRP A 54 -7.82 6.32 8.61
C TRP A 54 -8.40 6.84 9.94
N THR A 55 -9.22 7.88 9.92
CA THR A 55 -9.93 8.38 11.11
C THR A 55 -10.77 7.28 11.76
N GLN A 56 -11.49 6.49 10.96
CA GLN A 56 -12.27 5.35 11.48
C GLN A 56 -11.42 4.26 12.12
N VAL A 57 -10.20 4.03 11.59
CA VAL A 57 -9.26 3.07 12.17
C VAL A 57 -8.74 3.59 13.51
N GLU A 58 -8.37 4.87 13.60
CA GLU A 58 -7.89 5.49 14.84
C GLU A 58 -8.97 5.52 15.94
N GLU A 59 -10.21 5.82 15.58
CA GLU A 59 -11.35 5.84 16.52
C GLU A 59 -11.77 4.44 16.94
N GLY A 60 -11.64 3.45 16.05
CA GLY A 60 -12.11 2.09 16.27
C GLY A 60 -11.13 1.18 16.98
N LEU A 61 -9.83 1.48 16.96
CA LEU A 61 -8.79 0.66 17.57
C LEU A 61 -8.57 1.01 19.05
N GLU A 62 -8.48 -0.02 19.88
CA GLU A 62 -8.07 0.15 21.28
C GLU A 62 -6.60 0.58 21.34
N ALA A 63 -6.32 1.64 22.12
CA ALA A 63 -5.02 2.32 22.19
C ALA A 63 -3.83 1.39 22.52
N ASP A 64 -4.07 0.34 23.31
CA ASP A 64 -3.04 -0.61 23.77
C ASP A 64 -3.11 -1.97 23.07
N SER A 65 -3.83 -2.08 21.94
CA SER A 65 -3.93 -3.34 21.21
C SER A 65 -2.62 -3.70 20.48
N PRO A 66 -2.24 -4.99 20.40
CA PRO A 66 -1.08 -5.42 19.61
C PRO A 66 -1.16 -5.03 18.13
N LEU A 67 -2.38 -4.85 17.60
CA LEU A 67 -2.61 -4.39 16.24
C LEU A 67 -2.22 -2.91 16.08
N GLN A 68 -2.55 -2.06 17.05
CA GLN A 68 -2.16 -0.65 17.06
C GLN A 68 -0.63 -0.49 17.07
N GLU A 69 0.06 -1.33 17.87
CA GLU A 69 1.53 -1.33 17.89
C GLU A 69 2.12 -1.71 16.53
N LEU A 70 1.59 -2.76 15.89
CA LEU A 70 2.03 -3.20 14.56
C LEU A 70 1.81 -2.11 13.50
N ILE A 71 0.63 -1.48 13.49
CA ILE A 71 0.31 -0.38 12.58
C ILE A 71 1.28 0.78 12.77
N THR A 72 1.52 1.17 14.02
CA THR A 72 2.47 2.25 14.38
C THR A 72 3.89 1.93 13.91
N GLN A 73 4.35 0.69 14.09
CA GLN A 73 5.66 0.24 13.59
C GLN A 73 5.78 0.33 12.06
N VAL A 74 4.72 -0.05 11.34
CA VAL A 74 4.67 0.04 9.87
C VAL A 74 4.69 1.50 9.41
N LEU A 75 3.85 2.36 9.97
CA LEU A 75 3.82 3.78 9.64
C LEU A 75 5.16 4.45 9.92
N ASN A 76 5.77 4.16 11.07
CA ASN A 76 7.06 4.74 11.46
C ASN A 76 8.18 4.46 10.46
N ARG A 77 8.12 3.35 9.71
CA ARG A 77 9.10 3.06 8.64
C ARG A 77 9.06 4.11 7.52
N PHE A 78 7.87 4.59 7.18
CA PHE A 78 7.68 5.59 6.13
C PHE A 78 7.81 7.02 6.68
N GLN A 79 7.44 7.23 7.94
CA GLN A 79 7.48 8.53 8.59
C GLN A 79 8.90 8.96 8.97
N SER A 80 9.69 8.07 9.58
CA SER A 80 10.99 8.40 10.18
C SER A 80 12.02 9.04 9.24
N PRO A 81 12.18 8.62 7.97
CA PRO A 81 13.21 9.18 7.08
C PRO A 81 13.09 10.69 6.84
N LEU A 82 11.86 11.20 6.83
CA LEU A 82 11.55 12.61 6.60
C LEU A 82 10.96 13.31 7.83
N GLY A 83 10.60 12.55 8.86
CA GLY A 83 9.83 13.04 10.00
C GLY A 83 8.41 13.42 9.63
N LEU A 84 7.78 12.66 8.72
CA LEU A 84 6.39 12.86 8.31
C LEU A 84 5.44 12.45 9.42
N ASN A 85 4.28 13.08 9.45
CA ASN A 85 3.07 12.57 10.06
C ASN A 85 2.14 12.14 8.91
N LEU A 86 2.14 10.85 8.52
CA LEU A 86 1.36 10.38 7.36
C LEU A 86 -0.14 10.75 7.44
N PRO A 87 -0.82 10.58 8.59
CA PRO A 87 -2.19 11.05 8.78
C PRO A 87 -2.41 12.52 8.40
N GLU A 88 -1.52 13.41 8.84
CA GLU A 88 -1.63 14.85 8.63
C GLU A 88 -1.10 15.31 7.27
N ASP A 89 0.06 14.82 6.87
CA ASP A 89 0.81 15.29 5.69
C ASP A 89 0.36 14.61 4.38
N VAL A 90 -0.19 13.39 4.47
CA VAL A 90 -0.57 12.58 3.30
C VAL A 90 -2.05 12.22 3.32
N PHE A 91 -2.54 11.56 4.36
CA PHE A 91 -3.88 10.98 4.33
C PHE A 91 -4.96 12.06 4.36
N SER A 92 -4.70 13.21 4.99
CA SER A 92 -5.63 14.34 5.15
C SER A 92 -6.19 14.89 3.84
N TRP A 93 -5.40 14.89 2.76
CA TRP A 93 -5.81 15.41 1.45
C TRP A 93 -6.35 14.31 0.51
N VAL A 94 -6.24 13.04 0.88
CA VAL A 94 -6.66 11.91 0.04
C VAL A 94 -8.16 11.66 0.24
N ARG A 95 -8.97 12.48 -0.43
CA ARG A 95 -10.45 12.45 -0.38
C ARG A 95 -11.09 11.64 -1.51
N GLY A 96 -10.36 11.46 -2.61
CA GLY A 96 -10.81 10.71 -3.78
C GLY A 96 -10.33 9.26 -3.77
N GLU A 97 -10.14 8.69 -4.96
CA GLU A 97 -9.52 7.38 -5.13
C GLU A 97 -8.07 7.35 -4.65
N TYR A 98 -7.63 6.21 -4.15
CA TYR A 98 -6.23 5.98 -3.88
C TYR A 98 -5.82 4.54 -4.17
N SER A 99 -4.52 4.36 -4.39
CA SER A 99 -3.90 3.04 -4.35
C SER A 99 -2.50 3.13 -3.74
N LEU A 100 -2.16 2.12 -2.94
CA LEU A 100 -0.84 1.88 -2.39
C LEU A 100 -0.37 0.51 -2.88
N ALA A 101 0.87 0.41 -3.32
CA ALA A 101 1.46 -0.86 -3.71
C ALA A 101 2.88 -1.02 -3.20
N LEU A 102 3.24 -2.27 -2.93
CA LEU A 102 4.65 -2.68 -2.85
C LEU A 102 5.04 -3.29 -4.20
N VAL A 103 6.11 -2.80 -4.78
CA VAL A 103 6.63 -3.23 -6.08
C VAL A 103 8.03 -3.83 -5.91
N PRO A 104 8.43 -4.79 -6.77
CA PRO A 104 9.79 -5.33 -6.76
C PRO A 104 10.83 -4.20 -6.90
N SER A 105 11.95 -4.33 -6.21
CA SER A 105 13.10 -3.42 -6.32
C SER A 105 14.31 -4.15 -6.88
N SER A 106 15.09 -3.48 -7.74
CA SER A 106 16.37 -4.01 -8.23
C SER A 106 17.47 -3.98 -7.17
N LYS A 107 17.30 -3.22 -6.08
CA LYS A 107 18.33 -2.99 -5.05
C LYS A 107 18.39 -4.07 -3.95
N GLY A 108 17.59 -5.13 -4.05
CA GLY A 108 17.63 -6.26 -3.13
C GLY A 108 16.24 -6.82 -2.83
N MET A 109 16.10 -7.40 -1.65
CA MET A 109 14.85 -8.04 -1.21
C MET A 109 13.81 -7.03 -0.69
N GLU A 110 14.22 -5.81 -0.35
CA GLU A 110 13.28 -4.79 0.13
C GLU A 110 12.49 -4.20 -1.04
N PRO A 111 11.16 -4.34 -1.06
CA PRO A 111 10.34 -3.77 -2.12
C PRO A 111 10.27 -2.26 -1.97
N ASP A 112 10.13 -1.60 -3.12
CA ASP A 112 9.79 -0.19 -3.16
C ASP A 112 8.27 0.01 -2.99
N SER A 113 7.85 1.23 -2.64
CA SER A 113 6.45 1.61 -2.54
C SER A 113 6.04 2.58 -3.64
N VAL A 114 4.78 2.48 -4.05
CA VAL A 114 4.08 3.44 -4.90
C VAL A 114 2.77 3.79 -4.23
N PHE A 115 2.52 5.07 -4.02
CA PHE A 115 1.28 5.64 -3.57
C PHE A 115 0.69 6.54 -4.66
N VAL A 116 -0.62 6.47 -4.83
CA VAL A 116 -1.37 7.21 -5.83
C VAL A 116 -2.59 7.77 -5.14
N GLY A 117 -2.82 9.08 -5.23
CA GLY A 117 -4.00 9.75 -4.69
C GLY A 117 -4.68 10.62 -5.75
N GLU A 118 -5.99 10.50 -5.87
CA GLU A 118 -6.80 11.38 -6.72
C GLU A 118 -6.83 12.80 -6.15
N ARG A 119 -6.59 13.77 -7.03
CA ARG A 119 -6.65 15.19 -6.76
C ARG A 119 -8.10 15.65 -6.93
N VAL A 120 -8.78 15.84 -5.80
CA VAL A 120 -10.18 16.28 -5.76
C VAL A 120 -10.25 17.81 -5.76
N MET A 121 -11.18 18.37 -6.54
CA MET A 121 -11.43 19.81 -6.57
C MET A 121 -11.80 20.33 -5.17
N GLY A 122 -11.18 21.44 -4.76
CA GLY A 122 -11.39 22.05 -3.43
C GLY A 122 -10.52 21.44 -2.32
N VAL A 123 -9.62 20.51 -2.65
CA VAL A 123 -8.57 20.03 -1.73
C VAL A 123 -7.23 20.62 -2.17
N GLU A 124 -6.50 21.22 -1.22
CA GLU A 124 -5.21 21.88 -1.45
C GLU A 124 -4.05 20.88 -1.56
N VAL A 125 -4.09 20.02 -2.59
CA VAL A 125 -3.05 18.99 -2.80
C VAL A 125 -1.69 19.61 -3.12
N ASP A 126 -1.64 20.71 -3.89
CA ASP A 126 -0.36 21.36 -4.23
C ASP A 126 0.38 21.85 -2.98
N SER A 127 -0.32 22.48 -2.04
CA SER A 127 0.27 22.90 -0.77
C SER A 127 0.73 21.72 0.08
N ALA A 128 0.01 20.59 0.06
CA ALA A 128 0.44 19.38 0.76
C ALA A 128 1.75 18.81 0.16
N ILE A 129 1.87 18.77 -1.17
CA ILE A 129 3.08 18.29 -1.84
C ILE A 129 4.26 19.25 -1.67
N GLU A 130 4.02 20.56 -1.72
CA GLU A 130 5.03 21.57 -1.39
C GLU A 130 5.52 21.41 0.06
N HIS A 131 4.63 21.10 0.99
CA HIS A 131 5.01 20.81 2.37
C HIS A 131 5.93 19.58 2.48
N LEU A 132 5.65 18.50 1.74
CA LEU A 132 6.54 17.33 1.68
C LEU A 132 7.94 17.69 1.13
N ASP A 133 8.01 18.56 0.12
CA ASP A 133 9.27 19.08 -0.41
C ASP A 133 10.04 19.88 0.65
N GLU A 134 9.35 20.71 1.44
CA GLU A 134 9.94 21.46 2.55
C GLU A 134 10.45 20.54 3.66
N LEU A 135 9.69 19.51 4.03
CA LEU A 135 10.14 18.50 4.98
C LEU A 135 11.42 17.81 4.48
N ALA A 136 11.49 17.43 3.20
CA ALA A 136 12.70 16.89 2.60
C ALA A 136 13.90 17.85 2.69
N ARG A 137 13.71 19.14 2.35
CA ARG A 137 14.77 20.16 2.49
C ARG A 137 15.23 20.32 3.93
N SER A 138 14.30 20.34 4.89
CA SER A 138 14.61 20.46 6.32
C SER A 138 15.47 19.31 6.86
N ARG A 139 15.39 18.13 6.21
CA ARG A 139 16.19 16.93 6.52
C ARG A 139 17.50 16.84 5.73
N GLY A 140 17.84 17.89 4.99
CA GLY A 140 19.07 17.99 4.22
C GLY A 140 19.07 17.20 2.91
N TYR A 141 17.88 16.91 2.36
CA TYR A 141 17.74 16.43 0.99
C TYR A 141 17.63 17.63 0.03
N ASN A 142 18.14 17.45 -1.19
CA ASN A 142 17.86 18.33 -2.32
C ASN A 142 16.54 17.92 -2.97
N VAL A 143 15.72 18.90 -3.31
CA VAL A 143 14.51 18.71 -4.12
C VAL A 143 14.86 19.07 -5.55
N VAL A 144 14.94 18.09 -6.43
CA VAL A 144 15.46 18.25 -7.80
C VAL A 144 14.48 17.69 -8.83
N ASN A 145 14.34 18.41 -9.94
CA ASN A 145 13.59 17.95 -11.09
C ASN A 145 14.47 17.04 -11.95
N LEU A 146 13.96 15.85 -12.28
CA LEU A 146 14.64 14.84 -13.09
C LEU A 146 13.76 14.44 -14.27
N PRO A 147 14.30 14.31 -15.50
CA PRO A 147 13.57 13.66 -16.58
C PRO A 147 13.44 12.16 -16.30
N LEU A 148 12.23 11.62 -16.47
CA LEU A 148 11.95 10.18 -16.35
C LEU A 148 10.91 9.80 -17.41
N LEU A 149 11.29 8.89 -18.32
CA LEU A 149 10.48 8.54 -19.49
C LEU A 149 10.14 9.78 -20.34
N ASP A 150 8.87 10.12 -20.46
CA ASP A 150 8.33 11.22 -21.26
C ASP A 150 7.97 12.46 -20.42
N ARG A 151 8.35 12.50 -19.14
CA ARG A 151 7.95 13.57 -18.21
C ARG A 151 9.04 13.96 -17.23
N THR A 152 8.75 15.02 -16.47
CA THR A 152 9.58 15.48 -15.35
C THR A 152 8.98 14.99 -14.04
N VAL A 153 9.85 14.49 -13.15
CA VAL A 153 9.50 14.11 -11.78
C VAL A 153 10.32 14.92 -10.79
N THR A 154 9.79 15.14 -9.60
CA THR A 154 10.51 15.78 -8.50
C THR A 154 11.05 14.71 -7.58
N ALA A 155 12.35 14.71 -7.31
CA ALA A 155 13.01 13.72 -6.46
C ALA A 155 13.67 14.36 -5.24
N TRP A 156 13.53 13.70 -4.10
CA TRP A 156 14.20 14.05 -2.85
C TRP A 156 15.50 13.26 -2.75
N THR A 157 16.62 13.94 -3.01
CA THR A 157 17.92 13.31 -3.23
C THR A 157 18.97 13.78 -2.24
N LYS A 158 19.89 12.90 -1.86
CA LYS A 158 21.06 13.26 -1.05
C LYS A 158 22.29 12.64 -1.67
N LEU A 159 23.28 13.48 -1.95
CA LEU A 159 24.59 13.01 -2.39
C LEU A 159 25.36 12.51 -1.18
N THR A 160 25.84 11.29 -1.27
CA THR A 160 26.67 10.63 -0.25
C THR A 160 27.96 10.14 -0.89
N THR A 161 28.97 9.89 -0.07
CA THR A 161 30.19 9.22 -0.52
C THR A 161 30.20 7.80 0.03
N ALA A 162 30.45 6.83 -0.85
CA ALA A 162 30.61 5.43 -0.49
C ALA A 162 32.00 4.96 -0.90
N VAL A 163 32.52 3.93 -0.23
CA VAL A 163 33.85 3.37 -0.53
C VAL A 163 33.74 1.86 -0.79
N PRO A 164 32.95 1.41 -1.77
CA PRO A 164 32.87 -0.01 -2.09
C PRO A 164 34.20 -0.49 -2.66
N GLY A 165 34.71 -1.62 -2.12
CA GLY A 165 35.97 -2.20 -2.55
C GLY A 165 37.19 -1.26 -2.40
N GLY A 166 37.14 -0.30 -1.48
CA GLY A 166 38.26 0.62 -1.20
C GLY A 166 38.38 1.82 -2.15
N LYS A 167 37.45 2.02 -3.09
CA LYS A 167 37.45 3.18 -4.00
C LYS A 167 36.32 4.13 -3.65
N ALA A 168 36.67 5.37 -3.29
CA ALA A 168 35.69 6.40 -3.01
C ALA A 168 34.90 6.75 -4.28
N GLN A 169 33.57 6.73 -4.17
CA GLN A 169 32.64 7.11 -5.22
C GLN A 169 31.50 7.95 -4.65
N LEU A 170 30.92 8.80 -5.49
CA LEU A 170 29.71 9.52 -5.16
C LEU A 170 28.50 8.62 -5.41
N GLU A 171 27.58 8.58 -4.47
CA GLU A 171 26.30 7.89 -4.58
C GLU A 171 25.16 8.87 -4.34
N THR A 172 24.00 8.57 -4.91
CA THR A 172 22.79 9.35 -4.70
C THR A 172 21.78 8.49 -3.96
N LEU A 173 21.45 8.88 -2.74
CA LEU A 173 20.30 8.37 -2.02
C LEU A 173 19.04 9.09 -2.52
N VAL A 174 18.00 8.33 -2.84
CA VAL A 174 16.67 8.86 -3.15
C VAL A 174 15.74 8.35 -2.06
N THR A 175 15.03 9.26 -1.38
CA THR A 175 14.09 8.88 -0.31
C THR A 175 12.62 9.04 -0.72
N GLY A 176 12.36 9.71 -1.84
CA GLY A 176 11.05 9.81 -2.44
C GLY A 176 11.10 10.52 -3.79
N VAL A 177 10.10 10.24 -4.61
CA VAL A 177 9.89 10.83 -5.93
C VAL A 177 8.41 11.09 -6.08
N HIS A 178 8.02 12.26 -6.55
CA HIS A 178 6.62 12.56 -6.86
C HIS A 178 6.45 13.18 -8.25
N THR A 179 5.25 12.99 -8.79
CA THR A 179 4.82 13.62 -10.04
C THR A 179 3.31 13.58 -10.15
N ARG A 180 2.77 14.49 -10.95
CA ARG A 180 1.36 14.53 -11.30
C ARG A 180 1.11 13.91 -12.66
N VAL A 181 0.09 13.07 -12.74
CA VAL A 181 -0.42 12.52 -14.01
C VAL A 181 -1.94 12.66 -14.04
N ASP A 182 -2.45 13.39 -15.03
CA ASP A 182 -3.88 13.73 -15.13
C ASP A 182 -4.41 14.38 -13.82
N ASN A 183 -5.37 13.72 -13.17
CA ASN A 183 -5.93 14.10 -11.88
C ASN A 183 -5.34 13.29 -10.71
N TYR A 184 -4.19 12.64 -10.86
CA TYR A 184 -3.53 11.88 -9.80
C TYR A 184 -2.20 12.48 -9.41
N GLU A 185 -1.93 12.42 -8.11
CA GLU A 185 -0.61 12.62 -7.52
C GLU A 185 0.00 11.24 -7.25
N ILE A 186 1.23 11.02 -7.72
CA ILE A 186 1.95 9.76 -7.55
C ILE A 186 3.18 10.03 -6.70
N ILE A 187 3.38 9.27 -5.64
CA ILE A 187 4.55 9.32 -4.77
C ILE A 187 5.18 7.91 -4.73
N ALA A 188 6.47 7.81 -4.96
CA ALA A 188 7.19 6.54 -4.95
C ALA A 188 8.46 6.62 -4.09
N SER A 189 8.89 5.50 -3.50
CA SER A 189 10.12 5.46 -2.69
C SER A 189 11.40 5.56 -3.51
N SER A 190 11.33 5.30 -4.82
CA SER A 190 12.49 5.30 -5.71
C SER A 190 12.13 5.73 -7.14
N VAL A 191 13.16 6.11 -7.92
CA VAL A 191 13.02 6.41 -9.35
C VAL A 191 12.59 5.17 -10.14
N GLU A 192 13.04 3.98 -9.74
CA GLU A 192 12.62 2.71 -10.36
C GLU A 192 11.12 2.48 -10.16
N ALA A 193 10.63 2.63 -8.93
CA ALA A 193 9.22 2.48 -8.61
C ALA A 193 8.34 3.52 -9.31
N MET A 194 8.80 4.77 -9.41
CA MET A 194 8.13 5.79 -10.21
C MET A 194 8.07 5.38 -11.70
N GLY A 195 9.18 4.88 -12.25
CA GLY A 195 9.22 4.39 -13.65
C GLY A 195 8.26 3.22 -13.89
N LEU A 196 8.14 2.30 -12.93
CA LEU A 196 7.16 1.21 -12.96
C LEU A 196 5.73 1.74 -12.93
N ALA A 197 5.43 2.70 -12.06
CA ALA A 197 4.10 3.30 -11.94
C ALA A 197 3.67 4.03 -13.24
N LEU A 198 4.57 4.83 -13.81
CA LEU A 198 4.33 5.56 -15.06
C LEU A 198 4.21 4.63 -16.27
N SER A 199 4.81 3.45 -16.21
CA SER A 199 4.71 2.43 -17.27
C SER A 199 3.56 1.43 -17.07
N ALA A 200 2.89 1.47 -15.92
CA ALA A 200 1.92 0.45 -15.51
C ALA A 200 0.72 0.35 -16.46
N GLN A 201 0.31 1.44 -17.12
CA GLN A 201 -0.81 1.45 -18.06
C GLN A 201 -0.65 0.43 -19.22
N LYS A 202 0.59 0.03 -19.55
CA LYS A 202 0.84 -1.02 -20.55
C LYS A 202 0.41 -2.41 -20.08
N LYS A 203 0.54 -2.68 -18.78
CA LYS A 203 0.21 -3.94 -18.11
C LYS A 203 -0.23 -3.67 -16.66
N PRO A 204 -1.42 -3.07 -16.48
CA PRO A 204 -1.88 -2.69 -15.15
C PRO A 204 -2.21 -3.93 -14.34
N ILE A 205 -2.27 -3.81 -13.03
CA ILE A 205 -2.64 -4.91 -12.11
C ILE A 205 -4.01 -5.49 -12.46
N LEU A 206 -4.92 -4.67 -13.01
CA LEU A 206 -6.22 -5.12 -13.51
C LEU A 206 -6.14 -6.09 -14.69
N SER A 207 -5.03 -6.14 -15.43
CA SER A 207 -4.80 -7.15 -16.46
C SER A 207 -4.21 -8.47 -15.92
N SER A 208 -3.72 -8.47 -14.68
CA SER A 208 -3.16 -9.67 -14.04
C SER A 208 -4.24 -10.73 -13.83
N GLY A 209 -4.00 -11.93 -14.35
CA GLY A 209 -4.90 -13.07 -14.14
C GLY A 209 -5.08 -13.42 -12.66
N LYS A 210 -3.99 -13.33 -11.87
CA LYS A 210 -4.02 -13.61 -10.43
C LYS A 210 -4.87 -12.58 -9.67
N PHE A 211 -4.65 -11.29 -9.94
CA PHE A 211 -5.38 -10.22 -9.27
C PHE A 211 -6.86 -10.23 -9.62
N ARG A 212 -7.20 -10.36 -10.93
CA ARG A 212 -8.60 -10.48 -11.37
C ARG A 212 -9.31 -11.64 -10.70
N GLN A 213 -8.69 -12.82 -10.68
CA GLN A 213 -9.27 -13.97 -9.99
C GLN A 213 -9.57 -13.67 -8.52
N ALA A 214 -8.64 -12.98 -7.84
CA ALA A 214 -8.78 -12.65 -6.44
C ALA A 214 -9.90 -11.64 -6.18
N ILE A 215 -10.04 -10.59 -7.01
CA ILE A 215 -11.09 -9.57 -6.82
C ILE A 215 -12.47 -10.03 -7.34
N THR A 216 -12.54 -10.93 -8.32
CA THR A 216 -13.83 -11.51 -8.78
C THR A 216 -14.43 -12.47 -7.75
N ALA A 217 -13.62 -13.03 -6.85
CA ALA A 217 -14.11 -13.82 -5.72
C ALA A 217 -14.74 -12.96 -4.61
N LEU A 218 -14.57 -11.63 -4.68
CA LEU A 218 -15.15 -10.69 -3.75
C LEU A 218 -16.53 -10.20 -4.21
N PRO A 219 -17.35 -9.69 -3.28
CA PRO A 219 -18.57 -8.96 -3.59
C PRO A 219 -18.33 -7.82 -4.58
N ALA A 220 -19.24 -7.69 -5.57
CA ALA A 220 -19.14 -6.65 -6.59
C ALA A 220 -19.16 -5.23 -6.00
N GLU A 221 -20.04 -5.02 -5.00
CA GLU A 221 -20.05 -3.81 -4.18
C GLU A 221 -19.21 -4.02 -2.93
N ASN A 222 -18.21 -3.17 -2.73
CA ASN A 222 -17.25 -3.29 -1.63
C ASN A 222 -16.57 -1.95 -1.28
N ASP A 223 -15.72 -1.94 -0.24
CA ASP A 223 -14.98 -0.75 0.22
C ASP A 223 -13.53 -0.73 -0.25
N GLY A 224 -13.20 -1.44 -1.33
CA GLY A 224 -11.85 -1.56 -1.83
C GLY A 224 -11.19 -2.91 -1.58
N TYR A 225 -9.92 -2.97 -1.92
CA TYR A 225 -9.16 -4.21 -2.04
C TYR A 225 -7.87 -4.10 -1.25
N PHE A 226 -7.56 -5.12 -0.46
CA PHE A 226 -6.22 -5.37 0.06
C PHE A 226 -5.75 -6.74 -0.45
N TYR A 227 -4.86 -6.75 -1.43
CA TYR A 227 -4.33 -7.93 -2.10
C TYR A 227 -2.86 -8.14 -1.76
N VAL A 228 -2.47 -9.38 -1.52
CA VAL A 228 -1.08 -9.80 -1.29
C VAL A 228 -0.76 -11.00 -2.17
N ASP A 229 0.26 -10.90 -3.02
CA ASP A 229 0.89 -12.07 -3.65
C ASP A 229 1.84 -12.71 -2.64
N TRP A 230 1.28 -13.60 -1.82
CA TRP A 230 2.01 -14.23 -0.71
C TRP A 230 3.27 -14.95 -1.17
N ARG A 231 3.23 -15.60 -2.34
CA ARG A 231 4.41 -16.32 -2.87
C ARG A 231 5.61 -15.41 -3.10
N GLN A 232 5.37 -14.16 -3.49
CA GLN A 232 6.44 -13.20 -3.73
C GLN A 232 6.79 -12.39 -2.48
N LEU A 233 5.82 -12.11 -1.61
CA LEU A 233 6.02 -11.28 -0.43
C LEU A 233 6.55 -12.07 0.79
N GLN A 234 6.26 -13.37 0.89
CA GLN A 234 6.67 -14.21 2.01
C GLN A 234 8.17 -14.14 2.33
N PRO A 235 9.11 -14.26 1.36
CA PRO A 235 10.54 -14.15 1.66
C PRO A 235 10.93 -12.80 2.27
N VAL A 236 10.27 -11.72 1.84
CA VAL A 236 10.50 -10.35 2.36
C VAL A 236 10.05 -10.26 3.82
N ILE A 237 8.87 -10.80 4.13
CA ILE A 237 8.31 -10.79 5.50
C ILE A 237 9.18 -11.63 6.43
N GLU A 238 9.55 -12.85 6.03
CA GLU A 238 10.37 -13.76 6.84
C GLU A 238 11.79 -13.22 7.12
N ALA A 239 12.31 -12.36 6.26
CA ALA A 239 13.58 -11.68 6.46
C ALA A 239 13.47 -10.51 7.44
N LYS A 240 12.37 -9.75 7.40
CA LYS A 240 12.19 -8.52 8.20
C LYS A 240 11.50 -8.74 9.55
N PHE A 241 10.69 -9.77 9.68
CA PHE A 241 9.93 -10.07 10.90
C PHE A 241 10.14 -11.52 11.34
N PRO A 242 11.28 -11.84 11.98
CA PRO A 242 11.60 -13.20 12.43
C PRO A 242 10.55 -13.81 13.36
N ILE A 243 9.78 -12.96 14.07
CA ILE A 243 8.71 -13.37 14.98
C ILE A 243 7.55 -14.10 14.26
N VAL A 244 7.35 -13.86 12.96
CA VAL A 244 6.34 -14.57 12.16
C VAL A 244 6.64 -16.07 12.08
N ARG A 245 7.92 -16.47 12.12
CA ARG A 245 8.35 -17.87 12.13
C ARG A 245 7.87 -18.66 13.36
N VAL A 246 7.57 -17.96 14.47
CA VAL A 246 7.08 -18.56 15.72
C VAL A 246 5.56 -18.78 15.65
N LEU A 247 4.81 -17.86 15.03
CA LEU A 247 3.36 -17.98 14.80
C LEU A 247 3.01 -19.01 13.71
N GLU A 248 3.93 -19.24 12.77
CA GLU A 248 3.81 -20.22 11.70
C GLU A 248 3.69 -21.68 12.18
N LEU A 249 4.12 -22.02 13.41
CA LEU A 249 4.18 -23.41 13.86
C LEU A 249 2.80 -24.10 13.95
N SER A 250 1.72 -23.35 14.18
CA SER A 250 0.37 -23.91 14.37
C SER A 250 -0.49 -23.91 13.10
N ILE A 251 -0.12 -23.14 12.07
CA ILE A 251 -0.90 -22.96 10.81
C ILE A 251 -0.05 -23.07 9.53
N LYS A 252 1.18 -23.56 9.67
CA LYS A 252 2.18 -23.80 8.60
C LYS A 252 1.63 -24.39 7.30
N PRO A 253 0.78 -25.44 7.32
CA PRO A 253 0.25 -26.02 6.09
C PRO A 253 -0.56 -25.05 5.23
N LEU A 254 -1.25 -24.09 5.86
CA LEU A 254 -2.03 -23.07 5.17
C LEU A 254 -1.10 -22.07 4.46
N PHE A 255 -0.13 -21.51 5.18
CA PHE A 255 0.81 -20.52 4.62
C PHE A 255 1.74 -21.09 3.56
N ASN A 256 2.17 -22.35 3.71
CA ASN A 256 3.03 -23.01 2.71
C ASN A 256 2.37 -23.19 1.35
N ASN A 257 1.04 -23.27 1.32
CA ASN A 257 0.25 -23.45 0.11
C ASN A 257 -0.47 -22.16 -0.31
N LEU A 258 -0.33 -21.08 0.45
CA LEU A 258 -0.98 -19.81 0.15
C LEU A 258 -0.32 -19.16 -1.06
N ARG A 259 -1.11 -18.90 -2.10
CA ARG A 259 -0.70 -18.20 -3.32
C ARG A 259 -0.91 -16.71 -3.18
N SER A 260 -2.09 -16.32 -2.72
CA SER A 260 -2.45 -14.93 -2.47
C SER A 260 -3.52 -14.83 -1.39
N LEU A 261 -3.54 -13.68 -0.72
CA LEU A 261 -4.57 -13.29 0.23
C LEU A 261 -5.26 -12.05 -0.32
N THR A 262 -6.58 -11.96 -0.19
CA THR A 262 -7.31 -10.74 -0.52
C THR A 262 -8.39 -10.47 0.50
N ILE A 263 -8.47 -9.24 0.96
CA ILE A 263 -9.43 -8.77 1.95
C ILE A 263 -10.23 -7.63 1.34
N SER A 264 -11.51 -7.59 1.64
CA SER A 264 -12.40 -6.49 1.27
C SER A 264 -13.51 -6.33 2.30
N SER A 265 -13.88 -5.08 2.58
CA SER A 265 -15.00 -4.72 3.46
C SER A 265 -16.24 -4.43 2.61
N GLN A 266 -17.43 -4.59 3.19
CA GLN A 266 -18.72 -4.44 2.52
C GLN A 266 -19.64 -3.50 3.33
N GLY A 267 -19.06 -2.44 3.88
CA GLY A 267 -19.75 -1.55 4.80
C GLY A 267 -20.19 -2.22 6.10
N SER A 268 -21.16 -1.59 6.76
CA SER A 268 -21.75 -2.00 8.03
C SER A 268 -23.27 -2.12 7.89
N GLU A 269 -23.84 -3.15 8.51
CA GLU A 269 -25.28 -3.28 8.70
C GLU A 269 -25.54 -3.77 10.12
N ASN A 270 -26.51 -3.15 10.81
CA ASN A 270 -26.81 -3.36 12.22
C ASN A 270 -25.58 -3.20 13.12
N SER A 271 -24.77 -2.17 12.86
CA SER A 271 -23.50 -1.90 13.57
C SER A 271 -22.45 -3.02 13.48
N VAL A 272 -22.59 -3.94 12.52
CA VAL A 272 -21.62 -5.01 12.25
C VAL A 272 -20.95 -4.76 10.92
N ARG A 273 -19.63 -4.58 10.93
CA ARG A 273 -18.82 -4.46 9.71
C ARG A 273 -18.67 -5.83 9.05
N ARG A 274 -19.06 -5.92 7.78
CA ARG A 274 -18.96 -7.15 6.99
C ARG A 274 -17.69 -7.14 6.17
N GLY A 275 -16.96 -8.25 6.21
CA GLY A 275 -15.76 -8.43 5.41
C GLY A 275 -15.72 -9.79 4.74
N THR A 276 -15.08 -9.84 3.57
CA THR A 276 -14.75 -11.09 2.89
C THR A 276 -13.24 -11.23 2.85
N ILE A 277 -12.76 -12.40 3.26
CA ILE A 277 -11.36 -12.79 3.13
C ILE A 277 -11.30 -13.96 2.14
N PHE A 278 -10.50 -13.79 1.10
CA PHE A 278 -10.26 -14.80 0.08
C PHE A 278 -8.82 -15.31 0.14
N PHE A 279 -8.68 -16.62 0.37
CA PHE A 279 -7.40 -17.32 0.33
C PHE A 279 -7.31 -18.11 -0.97
N ASN A 280 -6.34 -17.77 -1.82
CA ASN A 280 -6.02 -18.57 -3.00
C ASN A 280 -4.95 -19.59 -2.60
N LEU A 281 -5.28 -20.87 -2.57
CA LEU A 281 -4.37 -21.94 -2.22
C LEU A 281 -3.87 -22.66 -3.46
N GLY A 282 -2.70 -23.28 -3.38
CA GLY A 282 -2.26 -24.23 -4.39
C GLY A 282 -1.23 -25.22 -3.88
N VAL A 283 -1.16 -26.34 -4.58
CA VAL A 283 -0.18 -27.39 -4.30
C VAL A 283 1.20 -26.91 -4.78
N LYS A 284 2.22 -26.99 -3.91
CA LYS A 284 3.62 -26.87 -4.33
C LYS A 284 3.93 -28.03 -5.27
N SER A 285 4.21 -27.75 -6.55
CA SER A 285 4.80 -28.70 -7.49
C SER A 285 6.31 -28.72 -7.33
#